data_AF-A0A349QM63-F1
#
_entry.id   AF-A0A349QM63-F1
#
_cell.length_a   1.000
_cell.length_b   1.000
_cell.length_c   1.000
_cell.angle_alpha   90.00
_cell.angle_beta   90.00
_cell.angle_gamma   90.00
#
_symmetry.space_group_name_H-M   'P 1'
#
loop_
_entity.id
_entity.type
_entity.pdbx_description
1 polymer ?
#
loop_
_entity_poly.entity_id
_entity_poly.type
_entity_poly.pdbx_seq_one_letter_code
_entity_poly.pdbx_strand_id
1 'polypeptide(L)'
;MEDLRMVRQKKSIVVMAKVLVLALLIGVFAAIPSTETFAATNKALRAKVVFDGDRESDAVWTNNNYVLQAGHKKASKVKKNMKISAKVYVPVAALKKDEDTVHVDAWVSLETKKNDFVGDIRTKYTVMLIKDGKKMRVALWDPAKEKELKPGKMASYKKSGKYYVITLNNMPLENVVYKDEQASKINTKSEYNLGQGISVTGTCTKSSGYVYVDDLMISGVTTQKITFNKKDYKWYSGWHMDKNYSLKVATVK
;
A
#
# COMPACT_ATOMS: atom_id res chain seq x y z
N MET A 1 -11.86 -35.24 -66.15
CA MET A 1 -12.34 -34.01 -65.47
C MET A 1 -12.04 -34.02 -63.95
N GLU A 2 -11.42 -35.08 -63.40
CA GLU A 2 -11.07 -35.20 -61.98
C GLU A 2 -9.70 -34.58 -61.60
N ASP A 3 -8.73 -34.55 -62.53
CA ASP A 3 -7.38 -34.00 -62.27
C ASP A 3 -7.38 -32.49 -61.96
N LEU A 4 -8.21 -31.71 -62.67
CA LEU A 4 -8.33 -30.26 -62.42
C LEU A 4 -8.97 -29.94 -61.06
N ARG A 5 -9.82 -30.83 -60.52
CA ARG A 5 -10.43 -30.68 -59.19
C ARG A 5 -9.40 -30.97 -58.10
N MET A 6 -8.60 -32.03 -58.23
CA MET A 6 -7.53 -32.33 -57.28
C MET A 6 -6.44 -31.24 -57.24
N VAL A 7 -6.07 -30.66 -58.39
CA VAL A 7 -5.09 -29.57 -58.45
C VAL A 7 -5.61 -28.30 -57.76
N ARG A 8 -6.90 -27.95 -57.91
CA ARG A 8 -7.50 -26.81 -57.19
C ARG A 8 -7.60 -27.06 -55.68
N GLN A 9 -7.94 -28.29 -55.26
CA GLN A 9 -8.06 -28.63 -53.84
C GLN A 9 -6.70 -28.66 -53.14
N LYS A 10 -5.65 -29.21 -53.78
CA LYS A 10 -4.26 -29.16 -53.27
C LYS A 10 -3.71 -27.73 -53.20
N LYS A 11 -4.00 -26.87 -54.19
CA LYS A 11 -3.61 -25.45 -54.15
C LYS A 11 -4.33 -24.69 -53.01
N SER A 12 -5.62 -24.94 -52.77
CA SER A 12 -6.33 -24.32 -51.64
C SER A 12 -5.81 -24.78 -50.27
N ILE A 13 -5.41 -26.05 -50.12
CA ILE A 13 -4.82 -26.55 -48.87
C ILE A 13 -3.44 -25.95 -48.63
N VAL A 14 -2.61 -25.83 -49.67
CA VAL A 14 -1.28 -25.20 -49.58
C VAL A 14 -1.38 -23.69 -49.29
N VAL A 15 -2.40 -23.01 -49.83
CA VAL A 15 -2.68 -21.59 -49.53
C VAL A 15 -3.21 -21.41 -48.11
N MET A 16 -4.14 -22.25 -47.64
CA MET A 16 -4.62 -22.24 -46.24
C MET A 16 -3.48 -22.54 -45.24
N ALA A 17 -2.60 -23.50 -45.54
CA ALA A 17 -1.46 -23.82 -44.67
C ALA A 17 -0.43 -22.67 -44.61
N LYS A 18 -0.18 -21.97 -45.74
CA LYS A 18 0.69 -20.78 -45.75
C LYS A 18 0.08 -19.58 -45.02
N VAL A 19 -1.24 -19.38 -45.09
CA VAL A 19 -1.94 -18.33 -44.33
C VAL A 19 -1.94 -18.64 -42.83
N LEU A 20 -2.09 -19.91 -42.44
CA LEU A 20 -2.02 -20.33 -41.03
C LEU A 20 -0.61 -20.16 -40.45
N VAL A 21 0.43 -20.53 -41.21
CA VAL A 21 1.83 -20.37 -40.80
C VAL A 21 2.24 -18.88 -40.74
N LEU A 22 1.70 -18.03 -41.64
CA LEU A 22 1.93 -16.59 -41.57
C LEU A 22 1.17 -15.94 -40.39
N ALA A 23 -0.04 -16.40 -40.05
CA ALA A 23 -0.76 -15.98 -38.85
C ALA A 23 -0.07 -16.44 -37.54
N LEU A 24 0.56 -17.62 -37.55
CA LEU A 24 1.39 -18.11 -36.44
C LEU A 24 2.73 -17.38 -36.33
N LEU A 25 3.34 -16.92 -37.43
CA LEU A 25 4.60 -16.17 -37.42
C LEU A 25 4.42 -14.68 -37.06
N ILE A 26 3.26 -14.08 -37.37
CA ILE A 26 2.92 -12.72 -36.92
C ILE A 26 2.49 -12.72 -35.43
N GLY A 27 2.04 -13.87 -34.91
CA GLY A 27 1.74 -14.06 -33.48
C GLY A 27 2.98 -14.28 -32.58
N VAL A 28 4.19 -14.35 -33.15
CA VAL A 28 5.44 -14.60 -32.41
C VAL A 28 6.38 -13.41 -32.57
N PHE A 29 5.90 -12.20 -32.29
CA PHE A 29 6.76 -11.11 -31.84
C PHE A 29 6.02 -10.30 -30.78
N ALA A 30 6.63 -10.28 -29.59
CA ALA A 30 6.26 -9.51 -28.42
C ALA A 30 5.08 -10.00 -27.54
N ALA A 31 5.15 -11.24 -27.08
CA ALA A 31 5.03 -11.44 -25.62
C ALA A 31 6.32 -10.91 -24.96
N ILE A 32 6.60 -9.61 -25.16
CA ILE A 32 7.31 -8.86 -24.14
C ILE A 32 6.45 -9.14 -22.91
N PRO A 33 6.98 -9.70 -21.80
CA PRO A 33 6.24 -9.53 -20.56
C PRO A 33 5.98 -8.04 -20.56
N SER A 34 4.73 -7.62 -20.58
CA SER A 34 4.44 -6.25 -20.21
C SER A 34 5.03 -6.16 -18.81
N THR A 35 6.30 -5.76 -18.72
CA THR A 35 6.66 -4.55 -18.03
C THR A 35 5.51 -3.63 -18.39
N GLU A 36 4.45 -3.73 -17.59
CA GLU A 36 3.65 -2.58 -17.30
C GLU A 36 4.72 -1.60 -16.86
N THR A 37 5.22 -0.84 -17.83
CA THR A 37 5.83 0.45 -17.60
C THR A 37 4.72 1.17 -16.89
N PHE A 38 4.74 1.06 -15.56
CA PHE A 38 3.97 1.90 -14.71
C PHE A 38 4.37 3.29 -15.17
N ALA A 39 3.46 3.96 -15.87
CA ALA A 39 3.37 5.39 -15.73
C ALA A 39 2.95 5.62 -14.27
N ALA A 40 3.86 5.36 -13.32
CA ALA A 40 3.75 5.85 -11.96
C ALA A 40 4.06 7.35 -12.05
N THR A 41 3.16 8.10 -12.69
CA THR A 41 3.18 9.56 -12.65
C THR A 41 2.97 10.04 -11.22
N ASN A 42 2.40 9.21 -10.34
CA ASN A 42 2.18 9.53 -8.94
C ASN A 42 3.48 9.38 -8.14
N LYS A 43 3.78 10.43 -7.37
CA LYS A 43 4.86 10.44 -6.39
C LYS A 43 4.35 9.83 -5.10
N ALA A 44 5.23 9.14 -4.39
CA ALA A 44 4.94 8.52 -3.10
C ALA A 44 6.05 8.84 -2.10
N LEU A 45 5.76 8.77 -0.81
CA LEU A 45 6.83 8.65 0.20
C LEU A 45 7.53 7.32 -0.01
N ARG A 46 8.86 7.34 0.08
CA ARG A 46 9.69 6.16 -0.08
C ARG A 46 10.64 6.03 1.09
N ALA A 47 10.62 4.86 1.69
CA ALA A 47 11.57 4.43 2.72
C ALA A 47 12.44 3.29 2.17
N LYS A 48 13.74 3.31 2.45
CA LYS A 48 14.57 2.11 2.32
C LYS A 48 14.35 1.29 3.59
N VAL A 49 13.99 0.02 3.44
CA VAL A 49 13.67 -0.86 4.56
C VAL A 49 14.56 -2.09 4.55
N VAL A 50 14.81 -2.62 5.74
CA VAL A 50 15.41 -3.92 6.01
C VAL A 50 14.53 -4.60 7.04
N PHE A 51 13.83 -5.66 6.64
CA PHE A 51 13.20 -6.58 7.58
C PHE A 51 14.24 -7.62 7.97
N ASP A 52 14.48 -7.77 9.26
CA ASP A 52 15.62 -8.53 9.80
C ASP A 52 15.44 -10.05 9.74
N GLY A 53 14.19 -10.52 9.56
CA GLY A 53 13.84 -11.94 9.52
C GLY A 53 13.17 -12.45 10.80
N ASP A 54 13.09 -11.62 11.83
CA ASP A 54 12.44 -11.94 13.08
C ASP A 54 10.91 -11.93 12.92
N ARG A 55 10.27 -12.88 13.62
CA ARG A 55 8.83 -13.13 13.55
C ARG A 55 8.20 -13.25 14.93
N GLU A 56 8.99 -13.44 15.98
CA GLU A 56 8.49 -13.94 17.26
C GLU A 56 9.01 -13.14 18.46
N SER A 57 10.15 -12.45 18.34
CA SER A 57 10.67 -11.70 19.49
C SER A 57 9.80 -10.49 19.82
N ASP A 58 9.83 -10.07 21.08
CA ASP A 58 9.20 -8.83 21.54
C ASP A 58 9.73 -7.60 20.78
N ALA A 59 10.98 -7.66 20.31
CA ALA A 59 11.64 -6.57 19.60
C ALA A 59 11.20 -6.44 18.13
N VAL A 60 10.48 -7.42 17.56
CA VAL A 60 10.09 -7.43 16.14
C VAL A 60 9.31 -6.17 15.76
N TRP A 61 8.46 -5.68 16.65
CA TRP A 61 7.62 -4.51 16.42
C TRP A 61 8.41 -3.20 16.39
N THR A 62 9.57 -3.15 17.05
CA THR A 62 10.46 -1.98 17.01
C THR A 62 11.45 -2.09 15.87
N ASN A 63 12.03 -3.28 15.67
CA ASN A 63 13.11 -3.53 14.73
C ASN A 63 12.66 -3.61 13.27
N ASN A 64 11.41 -3.96 13.02
CA ASN A 64 10.88 -4.12 11.66
C ASN A 64 9.81 -3.10 11.29
N ASN A 65 9.52 -2.13 12.17
CA ASN A 65 8.55 -1.07 11.91
C ASN A 65 9.20 0.13 11.23
N TYR A 66 8.62 0.52 10.10
CA TYR A 66 8.96 1.73 9.38
C TYR A 66 7.74 2.63 9.28
N VAL A 67 7.86 3.82 9.85
CA VAL A 67 6.82 4.84 9.76
C VAL A 67 7.10 5.79 8.61
N LEU A 68 6.05 6.14 7.87
CA LEU A 68 6.03 7.16 6.84
C LEU A 68 4.83 8.08 7.09
N GLN A 69 5.07 9.37 7.25
CA GLN A 69 4.03 10.35 7.55
C GLN A 69 4.15 11.61 6.69
N ALA A 70 3.01 12.23 6.37
CA ALA A 70 2.97 13.56 5.79
C ALA A 70 1.83 14.43 6.32
N GLY A 71 2.14 15.71 6.55
CA GLY A 71 1.17 16.72 6.95
C GLY A 71 0.55 17.42 5.74
N HIS A 72 -0.78 17.52 5.71
CA HIS A 72 -1.48 18.30 4.69
C HIS A 72 -1.27 19.82 4.92
N LYS A 73 -1.24 20.62 3.85
CA LYS A 73 -0.94 22.07 3.98
C LYS A 73 -1.98 22.86 4.76
N LYS A 74 -3.25 22.49 4.64
CA LYS A 74 -4.36 23.19 5.29
C LYS A 74 -4.73 22.50 6.59
N ALA A 75 -4.81 23.27 7.66
CA ALA A 75 -5.43 22.82 8.90
C ALA A 75 -6.91 22.45 8.66
N SER A 76 -7.45 21.57 9.49
CA SER A 76 -8.86 21.19 9.45
C SER A 76 -9.36 20.84 10.84
N LYS A 77 -10.67 20.97 11.02
CA LYS A 77 -11.36 20.39 12.16
C LYS A 77 -11.39 18.87 12.04
N VAL A 78 -11.33 18.22 13.19
CA VAL A 78 -11.57 16.78 13.32
C VAL A 78 -13.02 16.53 13.76
N LYS A 79 -13.58 15.39 13.37
CA LYS A 79 -14.89 14.92 13.83
C LYS A 79 -14.81 13.44 14.20
N LYS A 80 -15.85 12.98 14.87
CA LYS A 80 -16.08 11.54 15.07
C LYS A 80 -16.28 10.84 13.73
N ASN A 81 -15.92 9.56 13.68
CA ASN A 81 -16.11 8.65 12.55
C ASN A 81 -15.36 9.07 11.27
N MET A 82 -14.23 9.77 11.43
CA MET A 82 -13.31 10.00 10.32
C MET A 82 -12.75 8.67 9.80
N LYS A 83 -12.29 8.70 8.56
CA LYS A 83 -11.72 7.52 7.90
C LYS A 83 -10.43 7.88 7.21
N ILE A 84 -9.55 6.91 7.04
CA ILE A 84 -8.29 7.06 6.33
C ILE A 84 -8.17 6.04 5.18
N SER A 85 -7.55 6.45 4.09
CA SER A 85 -7.23 5.60 2.93
C SER A 85 -5.78 5.83 2.53
N ALA A 86 -5.15 4.79 1.99
CA ALA A 86 -3.77 4.82 1.55
C ALA A 86 -3.47 3.66 0.59
N LYS A 87 -2.38 3.78 -0.18
CA LYS A 87 -1.76 2.66 -0.89
C LYS A 87 -0.35 2.45 -0.37
N VAL A 88 -0.06 1.21 0.03
CA VAL A 88 1.23 0.80 0.57
C VAL A 88 1.86 -0.24 -0.34
N TYR A 89 3.05 0.06 -0.85
CA TYR A 89 3.79 -0.82 -1.74
C TYR A 89 4.87 -1.53 -0.92
N VAL A 90 4.76 -2.85 -0.81
CA VAL A 90 5.67 -3.68 -0.02
C VAL A 90 6.42 -4.65 -0.92
N PRO A 91 7.75 -4.84 -0.75
CA PRO A 91 8.51 -5.75 -1.62
C PRO A 91 7.94 -7.17 -1.59
N VAL A 92 7.73 -7.78 -2.75
CA VAL A 92 7.33 -9.21 -2.84
C VAL A 92 8.34 -10.11 -2.12
N ALA A 93 9.61 -9.70 -2.07
CA ALA A 93 10.69 -10.42 -1.41
C ALA A 93 10.51 -10.57 0.12
N ALA A 94 9.64 -9.79 0.75
CA ALA A 94 9.33 -9.89 2.18
C ALA A 94 8.41 -11.10 2.49
N LEU A 95 7.57 -11.51 1.54
CA LEU A 95 6.49 -12.48 1.76
C LEU A 95 6.77 -13.78 0.98
N LYS A 96 7.77 -14.54 1.43
CA LYS A 96 8.29 -15.73 0.73
C LYS A 96 7.85 -17.03 1.40
N LYS A 97 8.04 -17.12 2.71
CA LYS A 97 7.72 -18.29 3.53
C LYS A 97 6.28 -18.20 4.00
N ASP A 98 5.69 -19.36 4.26
CA ASP A 98 4.36 -19.42 4.83
C ASP A 98 4.30 -18.61 6.13
N GLU A 99 3.16 -17.96 6.33
CA GLU A 99 2.86 -17.03 7.45
C GLU A 99 3.73 -15.76 7.53
N ASP A 100 4.64 -15.53 6.58
CA ASP A 100 5.27 -14.22 6.46
C ASP A 100 4.17 -13.16 6.38
N THR A 101 4.27 -12.14 7.23
CA THR A 101 3.22 -11.12 7.34
C THR A 101 3.80 -9.72 7.31
N VAL A 102 3.12 -8.84 6.59
CA VAL A 102 3.31 -7.39 6.68
C VAL A 102 2.06 -6.78 7.29
N HIS A 103 2.27 -6.05 8.39
CA HIS A 103 1.27 -5.31 9.13
C HIS A 103 1.30 -3.84 8.70
N VAL A 104 0.13 -3.25 8.48
CA VAL A 104 -0.03 -1.86 8.09
C VAL A 104 -1.00 -1.19 9.03
N ASP A 105 -0.48 -0.30 9.88
CA ASP A 105 -1.26 0.56 10.74
C ASP A 105 -1.34 1.97 10.16
N ALA A 106 -2.44 2.67 10.47
CA ALA A 106 -2.66 4.03 10.00
C ALA A 106 -3.21 4.92 11.11
N TRP A 107 -2.86 6.20 11.07
CA TRP A 107 -3.36 7.18 12.04
C TRP A 107 -3.35 8.59 11.49
N VAL A 108 -3.96 9.49 12.25
CA VAL A 108 -3.94 10.93 12.05
C VAL A 108 -3.34 11.59 13.28
N SER A 109 -2.15 12.17 13.15
CA SER A 109 -1.54 13.01 14.18
C SER A 109 -2.17 14.39 14.18
N LEU A 110 -2.44 14.90 15.38
CA LEU A 110 -3.05 16.20 15.61
C LEU A 110 -2.00 17.16 16.15
N GLU A 111 -1.75 18.23 15.39
CA GLU A 111 -0.87 19.31 15.80
C GLU A 111 -1.63 20.62 15.91
N THR A 112 -1.30 21.45 16.90
CA THR A 112 -1.83 22.81 17.01
C THR A 112 -1.34 23.68 15.83
N LYS A 113 -1.90 24.89 15.67
CA LYS A 113 -1.37 25.87 14.70
C LYS A 113 0.09 26.26 14.97
N LYS A 114 0.57 26.10 16.20
CA LYS A 114 1.97 26.31 16.61
C LYS A 114 2.86 25.07 16.40
N ASN A 115 2.28 23.99 15.86
CA ASN A 115 2.90 22.67 15.63
C ASN A 115 3.21 21.90 16.93
N ASP A 116 2.44 22.13 18.00
CA ASP A 116 2.54 21.30 19.21
C ASP A 116 1.76 19.99 19.02
N PHE A 117 2.36 18.85 19.35
CA PHE A 117 1.70 17.56 19.26
C PHE A 117 0.65 17.36 20.36
N VAL A 118 -0.58 17.05 19.93
CA VAL A 118 -1.77 16.88 20.80
C VAL A 118 -2.15 15.41 20.94
N GLY A 119 -1.69 14.54 20.06
CA GLY A 119 -1.98 13.11 20.08
C GLY A 119 -2.39 12.58 18.71
N ASP A 120 -2.67 11.28 18.66
CA ASP A 120 -3.06 10.55 17.46
C ASP A 120 -4.49 10.03 17.53
N ILE A 121 -5.19 10.06 16.40
CA ILE A 121 -6.39 9.26 16.18
C ILE A 121 -5.98 8.06 15.33
N ARG A 122 -6.09 6.85 15.87
CA ARG A 122 -5.63 5.61 15.23
C ARG A 122 -6.74 4.91 14.46
N THR A 123 -6.40 4.07 13.48
CA THR A 123 -7.37 3.15 12.89
C THR A 123 -7.78 2.08 13.87
N LYS A 124 -9.05 1.65 13.78
CA LYS A 124 -9.58 0.55 14.61
C LYS A 124 -8.96 -0.80 14.30
N TYR A 125 -8.31 -0.94 13.14
CA TYR A 125 -7.80 -2.21 12.65
C TYR A 125 -6.41 -2.03 12.06
N THR A 126 -5.55 -3.01 12.27
CA THR A 126 -4.31 -3.20 11.51
C THR A 126 -4.63 -4.02 10.26
N VAL A 127 -4.14 -3.62 9.10
CA VAL A 127 -4.25 -4.43 7.88
C VAL A 127 -3.09 -5.40 7.81
N MET A 128 -3.37 -6.69 7.61
CA MET A 128 -2.35 -7.72 7.47
C MET A 128 -2.36 -8.28 6.05
N LEU A 129 -1.20 -8.29 5.40
CA LEU A 129 -0.95 -9.06 4.18
C LEU A 129 -0.09 -10.27 4.54
N ILE A 130 -0.67 -11.46 4.39
CA ILE A 130 -0.14 -12.72 4.92
C ILE A 130 0.14 -13.68 3.76
N LYS A 131 1.32 -14.30 3.77
CA LYS A 131 1.62 -15.44 2.91
C LYS A 131 0.89 -16.67 3.46
N ASP A 132 -0.01 -17.24 2.66
CA ASP A 132 -0.91 -18.34 3.07
C ASP A 132 -0.76 -19.50 2.08
N GLY A 133 0.12 -20.44 2.42
CA GLY A 133 0.51 -21.59 1.60
C GLY A 133 1.13 -21.15 0.28
N LYS A 134 0.38 -21.27 -0.84
CA LYS A 134 0.81 -20.81 -2.17
C LYS A 134 0.23 -19.44 -2.58
N LYS A 135 -0.70 -18.90 -1.78
CA LYS A 135 -1.43 -17.67 -2.08
C LYS A 135 -1.06 -16.57 -1.09
N MET A 136 -1.62 -15.39 -1.32
CA MET A 136 -1.59 -14.27 -0.39
C MET A 136 -3.01 -14.03 0.13
N ARG A 137 -3.14 -13.73 1.41
CA ARG A 137 -4.40 -13.40 2.09
C ARG A 137 -4.29 -12.01 2.71
N VAL A 138 -5.40 -11.28 2.73
CA VAL A 138 -5.52 -10.04 3.51
C VAL A 138 -6.51 -10.26 4.64
N ALA A 139 -6.16 -9.76 5.82
CA ALA A 139 -6.97 -9.79 7.03
C ALA A 139 -6.92 -8.44 7.75
N LEU A 140 -7.82 -8.26 8.71
CA LEU A 140 -7.81 -7.14 9.64
C LEU A 140 -7.61 -7.68 11.05
N TRP A 141 -6.65 -7.15 11.79
CA TRP A 141 -6.55 -7.41 13.23
C TRP A 141 -7.36 -6.37 13.99
N ASP A 142 -8.28 -6.83 14.85
CA ASP A 142 -9.04 -5.98 15.79
C ASP A 142 -8.36 -6.04 17.16
N PRO A 143 -7.53 -5.04 17.54
CA PRO A 143 -6.80 -5.07 18.80
C PRO A 143 -7.73 -5.00 20.02
N ALA A 144 -8.94 -4.44 19.88
CA ALA A 144 -9.89 -4.37 20.99
C ALA A 144 -10.58 -5.72 21.27
N LYS A 145 -10.56 -6.65 20.30
CA LYS A 145 -11.17 -7.98 20.42
C LYS A 145 -10.16 -9.12 20.29
N GLU A 146 -8.88 -8.77 20.10
CA GLU A 146 -7.77 -9.68 19.88
C GLU A 146 -8.09 -10.78 18.86
N LYS A 147 -8.59 -10.38 17.68
CA LYS A 147 -8.95 -11.37 16.64
C LYS A 147 -8.81 -10.86 15.21
N GLU A 148 -8.61 -11.81 14.31
CA GLU A 148 -8.70 -11.56 12.88
C GLU A 148 -10.15 -11.41 12.40
N LEU A 149 -10.35 -10.46 11.48
CA LEU A 149 -11.59 -10.20 10.78
C LEU A 149 -11.37 -10.27 9.26
N LYS A 150 -12.43 -10.63 8.53
CA LYS A 150 -12.44 -10.53 7.06
C LYS A 150 -12.34 -9.04 6.65
N PRO A 151 -11.53 -8.69 5.64
CA PRO A 151 -11.30 -7.30 5.27
C PRO A 151 -12.47 -6.62 4.54
N GLY A 152 -13.36 -7.40 3.93
CA GLY A 152 -14.47 -6.88 3.12
C GLY A 152 -13.95 -5.92 2.04
N LYS A 153 -14.53 -4.71 1.99
CA LYS A 153 -14.11 -3.63 1.08
C LYS A 153 -13.08 -2.67 1.68
N MET A 154 -12.68 -2.89 2.94
CA MET A 154 -11.81 -1.97 3.70
C MET A 154 -10.33 -2.16 3.38
N ALA A 155 -9.94 -3.39 3.07
CA ALA A 155 -8.57 -3.69 2.66
C ALA A 155 -8.54 -4.68 1.49
N SER A 156 -7.56 -4.51 0.61
CA SER A 156 -7.30 -5.42 -0.51
C SER A 156 -5.83 -5.37 -0.88
N TYR A 157 -5.40 -6.30 -1.73
CA TYR A 157 -4.07 -6.27 -2.31
C TYR A 157 -4.09 -6.61 -3.80
N LYS A 158 -3.05 -6.18 -4.52
CA LYS A 158 -2.71 -6.71 -5.84
C LYS A 158 -1.20 -6.84 -5.98
N LYS A 159 -0.74 -7.77 -6.80
CA LYS A 159 0.68 -7.83 -7.20
C LYS A 159 0.92 -6.84 -8.35
N SER A 160 2.05 -6.15 -8.30
CA SER A 160 2.42 -5.06 -9.20
C SER A 160 3.94 -5.07 -9.39
N GLY A 161 4.44 -5.79 -10.39
CA GLY A 161 5.87 -6.02 -10.58
C GLY A 161 6.51 -6.68 -9.36
N LYS A 162 7.55 -6.03 -8.80
CA LYS A 162 8.27 -6.47 -7.59
C LYS A 162 7.59 -6.09 -6.27
N TYR A 163 6.37 -5.55 -6.31
CA TYR A 163 5.61 -5.11 -5.14
C TYR A 163 4.28 -5.83 -5.00
N TYR A 164 3.82 -5.99 -3.76
CA TYR A 164 2.40 -6.05 -3.46
C TYR A 164 1.92 -4.65 -3.09
N VAL A 165 0.76 -4.26 -3.62
CA VAL A 165 0.10 -2.98 -3.33
C VAL A 165 -1.07 -3.27 -2.40
N ILE A 166 -0.89 -2.97 -1.11
CA ILE A 166 -1.94 -3.04 -0.10
C ILE A 166 -2.74 -1.75 -0.18
N THR A 167 -4.05 -1.86 -0.37
CA THR A 167 -4.96 -0.71 -0.41
C THR A 167 -5.77 -0.67 0.88
N LEU A 168 -5.62 0.40 1.63
CA LEU A 168 -6.50 0.78 2.74
C LEU A 168 -7.59 1.68 2.16
N ASN A 169 -8.86 1.30 2.35
CA ASN A 169 -9.99 2.01 1.79
C ASN A 169 -10.99 2.39 2.87
N ASN A 170 -11.06 3.68 3.18
CA ASN A 170 -11.99 4.24 4.15
C ASN A 170 -11.95 3.50 5.50
N MET A 171 -10.75 3.16 5.95
CA MET A 171 -10.50 2.51 7.24
C MET A 171 -11.04 3.41 8.37
N PRO A 172 -11.91 2.90 9.25
CA PRO A 172 -12.49 3.70 10.31
C PRO A 172 -11.41 4.08 11.33
N LEU A 173 -11.32 5.37 11.63
CA LEU A 173 -10.56 5.88 12.75
C LEU A 173 -11.38 5.77 14.04
N GLU A 174 -10.69 5.71 15.16
CA GLU A 174 -11.30 5.76 16.48
C GLU A 174 -11.90 7.15 16.79
N ASN A 175 -12.73 7.19 17.84
CA ASN A 175 -13.39 8.41 18.30
C ASN A 175 -12.71 9.04 19.52
N VAL A 176 -11.44 8.70 19.73
CA VAL A 176 -10.59 9.16 20.83
C VAL A 176 -9.25 9.63 20.28
N VAL A 177 -8.56 10.47 21.05
CA VAL A 177 -7.20 10.93 20.79
C VAL A 177 -6.29 10.29 21.83
N TYR A 178 -5.23 9.63 21.37
CA TYR A 178 -4.21 9.03 22.21
C TYR A 178 -2.99 9.94 22.33
N LYS A 179 -2.56 10.22 23.56
CA LYS A 179 -1.30 10.91 23.85
C LYS A 179 -0.70 10.30 25.10
N ASP A 180 0.58 9.91 25.04
CA ASP A 180 1.31 9.33 26.17
C ASP A 180 0.51 8.20 26.85
N GLU A 181 0.00 7.27 26.01
CA GLU A 181 -0.86 6.13 26.38
C GLU A 181 -2.25 6.48 26.95
N GLN A 182 -2.55 7.76 27.15
CA GLN A 182 -3.85 8.21 27.63
C GLN A 182 -4.82 8.50 26.50
N ALA A 183 -6.06 8.03 26.63
CA ALA A 183 -7.14 8.30 25.70
C ALA A 183 -7.97 9.50 26.17
N SER A 184 -8.26 10.43 25.26
CA SER A 184 -9.10 11.60 25.52
C SER A 184 -10.17 11.79 24.43
N LYS A 185 -11.21 12.57 24.74
CA LYS A 185 -12.27 12.87 23.78
C LYS A 185 -11.76 13.79 22.66
N ILE A 186 -12.16 13.51 21.42
CA ILE A 186 -11.90 14.40 20.29
C ILE A 186 -12.54 15.77 20.52
N ASN A 187 -11.72 16.83 20.50
CA ASN A 187 -12.20 18.21 20.46
C ASN A 187 -12.54 18.60 19.01
N THR A 188 -13.83 18.70 18.72
CA THR A 188 -14.35 18.99 17.37
C THR A 188 -14.43 20.48 17.03
N LYS A 189 -14.15 21.37 17.99
CA LYS A 189 -14.20 22.83 17.79
C LYS A 189 -12.89 23.38 17.25
N SER A 190 -11.76 22.78 17.65
CA SER A 190 -10.42 23.20 17.25
C SER A 190 -10.05 22.77 15.83
N GLU A 191 -9.22 23.58 15.18
CA GLU A 191 -8.55 23.22 13.94
C GLU A 191 -7.14 22.72 14.25
N TYR A 192 -6.74 21.67 13.55
CA TYR A 192 -5.44 21.02 13.70
C TYR A 192 -4.72 20.95 12.36
N ASN A 193 -3.39 21.01 12.39
CA ASN A 193 -2.59 20.48 11.30
C ASN A 193 -2.65 18.96 11.40
N LEU A 194 -3.07 18.30 10.31
CA LEU A 194 -3.32 16.86 10.29
C LEU A 194 -2.15 16.14 9.60
N GLY A 195 -1.45 15.30 10.37
CA GLY A 195 -0.41 14.40 9.87
C GLY A 195 -0.98 13.02 9.54
N GLN A 196 -0.92 12.59 8.28
CA GLN A 196 -1.38 11.28 7.83
C GLN A 196 -0.23 10.27 7.93
N GLY A 197 -0.29 9.36 8.90
CA GLY A 197 0.77 8.40 9.21
C GLY A 197 0.42 6.98 8.81
N ILE A 198 1.42 6.27 8.30
CA ILE A 198 1.39 4.83 8.01
C ILE A 198 2.61 4.17 8.65
N SER A 199 2.37 3.09 9.39
CA SER A 199 3.41 2.18 9.88
C SER A 199 3.39 0.93 9.01
N VAL A 200 4.58 0.41 8.68
CA VAL A 200 4.74 -0.85 7.97
C VAL A 200 5.69 -1.73 8.78
N THR A 201 5.17 -2.80 9.35
CA THR A 201 5.93 -3.75 10.17
C THR A 201 5.99 -5.11 9.48
N GLY A 202 7.20 -5.65 9.29
CA GLY A 202 7.40 -6.97 8.71
C GLY A 202 7.73 -8.01 9.77
N THR A 203 6.81 -8.94 10.06
CA THR A 203 7.09 -10.19 10.78
C THR A 203 7.29 -11.28 9.73
N CYS A 204 8.43 -11.23 9.04
CA CYS A 204 8.56 -11.87 7.73
C CYS A 204 10.00 -12.24 7.38
N THR A 205 10.19 -12.96 6.28
CA THR A 205 11.52 -13.34 5.78
C THR A 205 12.45 -12.14 5.64
N LYS A 206 13.69 -12.32 6.11
CA LYS A 206 14.77 -11.34 5.98
C LYS A 206 14.86 -10.82 4.55
N SER A 207 14.69 -9.51 4.40
CA SER A 207 14.66 -8.88 3.09
C SER A 207 15.00 -7.41 3.21
N SER A 208 15.44 -6.83 2.10
CA SER A 208 15.63 -5.38 2.00
C SER A 208 15.04 -4.87 0.71
N GLY A 209 14.68 -3.59 0.71
CA GLY A 209 14.07 -2.98 -0.45
C GLY A 209 13.58 -1.58 -0.17
N TYR A 210 12.53 -1.20 -0.89
CA TYR A 210 11.85 0.07 -0.70
C TYR A 210 10.39 -0.17 -0.40
N VAL A 211 9.87 0.51 0.61
CA VAL A 211 8.43 0.66 0.84
C VAL A 211 7.99 2.00 0.30
N TYR A 212 6.79 2.05 -0.28
CA TYR A 212 6.18 3.30 -0.71
C TYR A 212 4.81 3.51 -0.08
N VAL A 213 4.48 4.77 0.20
CA VAL A 213 3.15 5.19 0.68
C VAL A 213 2.64 6.31 -0.22
N ASP A 214 1.48 6.07 -0.84
CA ASP A 214 0.81 6.96 -1.79
C ASP A 214 -0.67 7.11 -1.41
N ASP A 215 -1.35 8.06 -2.06
CA ASP A 215 -2.81 8.22 -2.04
C ASP A 215 -3.37 8.39 -0.62
N LEU A 216 -2.59 9.05 0.24
CA LEU A 216 -2.98 9.34 1.62
C LEU A 216 -4.21 10.25 1.59
N MET A 217 -5.30 9.76 2.15
CA MET A 217 -6.55 10.49 2.20
C MET A 217 -7.23 10.33 3.54
N ILE A 218 -7.59 11.44 4.17
CA ILE A 218 -8.55 11.48 5.27
C ILE A 218 -9.90 11.92 4.72
N SER A 219 -10.96 11.21 5.08
CA SER A 219 -12.35 11.58 4.78
C SER A 219 -13.16 11.76 6.07
N GLY A 220 -14.15 12.67 5.99
CA GLY A 220 -14.92 13.17 7.13
C GLY A 220 -15.68 14.44 6.74
N VAL A 221 -15.50 15.54 7.49
CA VAL A 221 -16.08 16.86 7.15
C VAL A 221 -15.49 17.43 5.87
N THR A 222 -14.16 17.33 5.78
CA THR A 222 -13.37 17.81 4.66
C THR A 222 -12.51 16.65 4.22
N THR A 223 -12.46 16.40 2.92
CA THR A 223 -11.52 15.44 2.35
C THR A 223 -10.16 16.12 2.24
N GLN A 224 -9.14 15.53 2.85
CA GLN A 224 -7.75 15.96 2.69
C GLN A 224 -6.97 14.85 2.00
N LYS A 225 -6.37 15.16 0.86
CA LYS A 225 -5.65 14.20 0.03
C LYS A 225 -4.23 14.68 -0.21
N ILE A 226 -3.26 13.78 -0.04
CA ILE A 226 -1.85 14.01 -0.33
C ILE A 226 -1.45 13.04 -1.45
N THR A 227 -1.10 13.60 -2.60
CA THR A 227 -0.57 12.91 -3.80
C THR A 227 0.91 13.18 -4.02
N PHE A 228 1.56 13.83 -3.05
CA PHE A 228 2.97 14.22 -3.06
C PHE A 228 3.38 15.07 -4.27
N ASN A 229 2.42 15.83 -4.79
CA ASN A 229 2.68 16.98 -5.63
C ASN A 229 3.00 18.15 -4.71
N LYS A 230 4.05 18.95 -4.95
CA LYS A 230 4.53 20.03 -4.04
C LYS A 230 3.44 20.99 -3.51
N LYS A 231 2.24 20.98 -4.09
CA LYS A 231 1.08 21.79 -3.71
C LYS A 231 0.25 21.22 -2.54
N ASP A 232 0.32 19.93 -2.21
CA ASP A 232 -0.64 19.29 -1.27
C ASP A 232 -0.10 18.99 0.15
N TYR A 233 1.22 18.85 0.35
CA TYR A 233 1.83 18.58 1.66
C TYR A 233 2.72 19.72 2.19
N LYS A 234 2.78 19.88 3.52
CA LYS A 234 3.61 20.86 4.24
C LYS A 234 4.96 20.26 4.64
N TRP A 235 4.93 19.03 5.13
CA TRP A 235 6.08 18.31 5.66
C TRP A 235 5.88 16.81 5.45
N TYR A 236 6.97 16.06 5.53
CA TYR A 236 6.95 14.62 5.68
C TYR A 236 8.09 14.18 6.59
N SER A 237 7.90 13.07 7.30
CA SER A 237 8.85 12.51 8.26
C SER A 237 8.75 10.99 8.27
N GLY A 238 9.83 10.32 8.66
CA GLY A 238 9.84 8.88 8.86
C GLY A 238 10.59 8.52 10.13
N TRP A 239 10.10 7.47 10.81
CA TRP A 239 10.69 6.94 12.03
C TRP A 239 10.94 5.44 11.94
N HIS A 240 12.03 4.99 12.54
CA HIS A 240 12.41 3.59 12.66
C HIS A 240 13.32 3.42 13.88
N MET A 241 13.04 2.45 14.76
CA MET A 241 13.78 2.26 16.02
C MET A 241 13.97 3.58 16.80
N ASP A 242 12.89 4.36 16.94
CA ASP A 242 12.87 5.68 17.59
C ASP A 242 13.81 6.73 17.00
N LYS A 243 14.32 6.50 15.78
CA LYS A 243 15.20 7.42 15.06
C LYS A 243 14.50 7.96 13.83
N ASN A 244 14.59 9.28 13.67
CA ASN A 244 14.21 9.93 12.42
C ASN A 244 15.11 9.43 11.29
N TYR A 245 14.52 9.13 10.13
CA TYR A 245 15.28 8.86 8.91
C TYR A 245 14.75 9.67 7.74
N SER A 246 15.64 9.91 6.77
CA SER A 246 15.30 10.73 5.60
C SER A 246 14.43 9.95 4.62
N LEU A 247 13.15 10.29 4.58
CA LEU A 247 12.25 9.89 3.49
C LEU A 247 12.60 10.61 2.18
N LYS A 248 12.21 9.99 1.07
CA LYS A 248 12.24 10.63 -0.25
C LYS A 248 10.85 10.62 -0.86
N VAL A 249 10.48 11.71 -1.51
CA VAL A 249 9.33 11.73 -2.44
C VAL A 249 9.82 11.26 -3.80
N ALA A 250 9.32 10.12 -4.27
CA ALA A 250 9.78 9.49 -5.50
C ALA A 250 8.64 8.83 -6.27
N THR A 251 8.81 8.73 -7.59
CA THR A 251 8.01 7.85 -8.43
C THR A 251 8.22 6.39 -8.00
N VAL A 252 7.14 5.63 -7.89
CA VAL A 252 7.19 4.19 -7.68
C VAL A 252 7.84 3.53 -8.90
N LYS A 253 8.89 2.73 -8.69
CA LYS A 253 9.68 2.09 -9.76
C LYS A 253 9.57 0.58 -9.73
#